data_AF-A0AA42JCX9-F1
#
_entry.id   AF-A0AA42JCX9-F1
#
_cell.length_a   1.000
_cell.length_b   1.000
_cell.length_c   1.000
_cell.angle_alpha   90.00
_cell.angle_beta   90.00
_cell.angle_gamma   90.00
#
_symmetry.space_group_name_H-M   'P 1'
#
loop_
_entity.id
_entity.type
_entity.pdbx_description
1 polymer ?
#
loop_
_entity_poly.entity_id
_entity_poly.type
_entity_poly.pdbx_seq_one_letter_code
_entity_poly.pdbx_strand_id
1 'polypeptide(L)'
;MALVSAGSGRGQSPSSGVPIDDALQNITTLVRPGRVGYATIWDGNAFVQCRRLPGREMRCEAAGAVLQPSLSRVLTPERLGRLAALGFVLDPSFGHHVRVFPAEVPTATIAALVLQVLTEAYDAKTSRLELSTAWVADLPCPPRAGPTQNLAGSVTDAPSMRATAIRTCSYKADPETPQVVPSAEALVGLYGPTVAAEIQRLRLNSTRRVYVVFAAGIGYVQCGPETAPVAIYCEAQSAESWPALAAVLTPERIARLHRAGFADPGRAPNYSRSYPVETFTDAAIAREILTLLFDVYGYTGATKLKIETE
;
A
#
# COMPACT_ATOMS: atom_id res chain seq x y z
N MET A 1 14.69 18.02 -65.95
CA MET A 1 14.64 17.94 -64.47
C MET A 1 13.55 16.95 -64.11
N ALA A 2 13.81 15.65 -64.02
CA ALA A 2 14.53 14.89 -62.98
C ALA A 2 13.65 14.52 -61.76
N LEU A 3 13.43 13.19 -61.62
CA LEU A 3 13.20 12.31 -60.44
C LEU A 3 11.93 12.54 -59.59
N VAL A 4 10.99 11.58 -59.43
CA VAL A 4 11.03 10.26 -58.72
C VAL A 4 11.44 10.38 -57.25
N SER A 5 10.53 10.13 -56.30
CA SER A 5 10.52 8.91 -55.47
C SER A 5 9.57 9.01 -54.25
N ALA A 6 9.07 7.84 -53.88
CA ALA A 6 8.16 7.52 -52.79
C ALA A 6 8.74 7.75 -51.39
N GLY A 7 7.85 7.89 -50.41
CA GLY A 7 8.20 7.91 -48.99
C GLY A 7 7.04 7.44 -48.14
N SER A 8 6.87 6.11 -48.10
CA SER A 8 5.97 5.37 -47.23
C SER A 8 6.10 5.83 -45.77
N GLY A 9 5.11 6.57 -45.29
CA GLY A 9 4.94 6.87 -43.87
C GLY A 9 4.53 5.60 -43.15
N ARG A 10 5.54 4.84 -42.69
CA ARG A 10 5.37 3.71 -41.78
C ARG A 10 4.42 4.11 -40.66
N GLY A 11 3.36 3.34 -40.51
CA GLY A 11 2.57 3.33 -39.29
C GLY A 11 3.48 3.08 -38.09
N GLN A 12 3.45 4.01 -37.15
CA GLN A 12 3.54 3.66 -35.76
C GLN A 12 2.16 3.95 -35.20
N SER A 13 1.37 2.89 -35.01
CA SER A 13 0.36 2.94 -33.96
C SER A 13 1.10 3.28 -32.66
N PRO A 14 0.63 4.26 -31.86
CA PRO A 14 1.23 4.48 -30.56
C PRO A 14 1.02 3.20 -29.75
N SER A 15 2.09 2.46 -29.49
CA SER A 15 2.03 1.37 -28.51
C SER A 15 1.74 2.05 -27.18
N SER A 16 0.51 1.91 -26.70
CA SER A 16 -0.02 2.46 -25.45
C SER A 16 0.60 1.81 -24.20
N GLY A 17 1.89 1.46 -24.26
CA GLY A 17 2.65 0.82 -23.20
C GLY A 17 3.59 1.81 -22.52
N VAL A 18 3.84 1.58 -21.24
CA VAL A 18 4.85 2.32 -20.48
C VAL A 18 6.25 2.05 -21.08
N PRO A 19 7.06 3.09 -21.36
CA PRO A 19 8.35 2.95 -22.03
C PRO A 19 9.45 2.44 -21.08
N ILE A 20 9.30 1.20 -20.59
CA ILE A 20 10.20 0.60 -19.59
C ILE A 20 11.62 0.47 -20.14
N ASP A 21 11.79 0.03 -21.39
CA ASP A 21 13.11 -0.09 -22.02
C ASP A 21 13.85 1.25 -22.05
N ASP A 22 13.20 2.32 -22.50
CA ASP A 22 13.78 3.67 -22.54
C ASP A 22 14.24 4.14 -21.16
N ALA A 23 13.48 3.84 -20.10
CA ALA A 23 13.86 4.18 -18.73
C ALA A 23 15.10 3.39 -18.27
N LEU A 24 15.19 2.11 -18.60
CA LEU A 24 16.35 1.27 -18.29
C LEU A 24 17.58 1.69 -19.09
N GLN A 25 17.42 2.04 -20.36
CA GLN A 25 18.48 2.64 -21.18
C GLN A 25 18.95 3.97 -20.56
N ASN A 26 18.02 4.81 -20.15
CA ASN A 26 18.33 6.12 -19.59
C ASN A 26 19.21 6.03 -18.32
N ILE A 27 18.85 5.17 -17.35
CA ILE A 27 19.64 5.00 -16.12
C ILE A 27 20.97 4.28 -16.34
N THR A 28 21.15 3.61 -17.48
CA THR A 28 22.42 2.95 -17.82
C THR A 28 23.34 3.87 -18.61
N THR A 29 22.81 4.72 -19.49
CA THR A 29 23.62 5.62 -20.33
C THR A 29 24.03 6.89 -19.60
N LEU A 30 23.17 7.46 -18.75
CA LEU A 30 23.44 8.74 -18.09
C LEU A 30 24.25 8.57 -16.80
N VAL A 31 25.55 8.91 -16.89
CA VAL A 31 26.44 8.96 -15.73
C VAL A 31 26.33 10.32 -15.05
N ARG A 32 26.06 10.32 -13.73
CA ARG A 32 26.10 11.52 -12.89
C ARG A 32 27.08 11.29 -11.75
N PRO A 33 28.16 12.10 -11.63
CA PRO A 33 29.13 11.94 -10.55
C PRO A 33 28.47 11.90 -9.17
N GLY A 34 28.81 10.88 -8.37
CA GLY A 34 28.29 10.67 -7.01
C GLY A 34 26.81 10.26 -6.92
N ARG A 35 26.17 9.89 -8.03
CA ARG A 35 24.77 9.45 -8.04
C ARG A 35 24.55 8.19 -8.88
N VAL A 36 23.55 7.41 -8.49
CA VAL A 36 23.09 6.20 -9.20
C VAL A 36 21.67 6.41 -9.71
N GLY A 37 21.43 6.05 -10.97
CA GLY A 37 20.11 6.08 -11.60
C GLY A 37 19.24 4.89 -11.18
N TYR A 38 17.99 5.16 -10.84
CA TYR A 38 16.96 4.18 -10.54
C TYR A 38 15.79 4.38 -11.50
N ALA A 39 15.24 3.30 -12.04
CA ALA A 39 13.98 3.28 -12.76
C ALA A 39 12.96 2.50 -11.91
N THR A 40 11.85 3.14 -11.57
CA THR A 40 10.77 2.52 -10.78
C THR A 40 9.54 2.40 -11.66
N ILE A 41 8.93 1.22 -11.71
CA ILE A 41 7.73 0.91 -12.47
C ILE A 41 6.71 0.31 -11.50
N TRP A 42 5.48 0.83 -11.45
CA TRP A 42 4.50 0.41 -10.43
C TRP A 42 3.04 0.46 -10.89
N ASP A 43 2.17 -0.31 -10.22
CA ASP A 43 0.70 -0.18 -10.23
C ASP A 43 0.23 -0.14 -8.76
N GLY A 44 -0.28 1.01 -8.34
CA GLY A 44 -0.57 1.26 -6.93
C GLY A 44 0.69 1.12 -6.06
N ASN A 45 0.74 0.09 -5.23
CA ASN A 45 1.86 -0.17 -4.30
C ASN A 45 2.81 -1.30 -4.78
N ALA A 46 2.41 -2.07 -5.78
CA ALA A 46 3.26 -3.09 -6.37
C ALA A 46 4.28 -2.43 -7.31
N PHE A 47 5.57 -2.66 -7.10
CA PHE A 47 6.61 -2.08 -7.93
C PHE A 47 7.75 -3.05 -8.27
N VAL A 48 8.46 -2.71 -9.35
CA VAL A 48 9.81 -3.19 -9.62
C VAL A 48 10.72 -1.96 -9.80
N GLN A 49 11.83 -1.94 -9.08
CA GLN A 49 12.82 -0.87 -9.15
C GLN A 49 14.17 -1.41 -9.61
N CYS A 50 14.71 -0.86 -10.69
CA CYS A 50 15.98 -1.29 -11.28
C CYS A 50 17.05 -0.21 -11.17
N ARG A 51 18.30 -0.62 -10.97
CA ARG A 51 19.49 0.25 -10.99
C ARG A 51 20.68 -0.45 -11.64
N ARG A 52 21.57 0.34 -12.23
CA ARG A 52 22.88 -0.16 -12.68
C ARG A 52 23.85 -0.24 -11.50
N LEU A 53 24.55 -1.37 -11.36
CA LEU A 53 25.63 -1.56 -10.39
C LEU A 53 26.97 -1.05 -10.94
N PRO A 54 28.00 -0.82 -10.08
CA PRO A 54 29.32 -0.38 -10.53
C PRO A 54 29.97 -1.32 -11.56
N GLY A 55 29.74 -2.63 -11.45
CA GLY A 55 30.23 -3.66 -12.40
C GLY A 55 29.46 -3.72 -13.73
N ARG A 56 28.54 -2.77 -13.96
CA ARG A 56 27.64 -2.65 -15.12
C ARG A 56 26.47 -3.63 -15.16
N GLU A 57 26.33 -4.52 -14.19
CA GLU A 57 25.15 -5.35 -14.05
C GLU A 57 23.91 -4.50 -13.77
N MET A 58 22.73 -5.03 -14.10
CA MET A 58 21.46 -4.42 -13.72
C MET A 58 20.89 -5.19 -12.52
N ARG A 59 20.58 -4.50 -11.43
CA ARG A 59 19.86 -5.08 -10.29
C ARG A 59 18.44 -4.57 -10.29
N CYS A 60 17.46 -5.46 -10.29
CA CYS A 60 16.04 -5.14 -10.12
C CYS A 60 15.51 -5.74 -8.82
N GLU A 61 14.73 -4.94 -8.09
CA GLU A 61 14.07 -5.30 -6.84
C GLU A 61 12.55 -5.19 -7.01
N ALA A 62 11.85 -6.30 -6.86
CA ALA A 62 10.39 -6.37 -6.83
C ALA A 62 9.88 -6.28 -5.38
N ALA A 63 8.80 -5.52 -5.19
CA ALA A 63 8.25 -5.18 -3.88
C ALA A 63 7.90 -6.41 -3.02
N GLY A 64 8.15 -6.32 -1.72
CA GLY A 64 7.95 -7.41 -0.76
C GLY A 64 6.96 -7.07 0.34
N ALA A 65 6.46 -8.11 1.04
CA ALA A 65 5.46 -7.93 2.09
C ALA A 65 6.02 -7.37 3.42
N VAL A 66 7.34 -7.37 3.62
CA VAL A 66 7.96 -6.93 4.90
C VAL A 66 7.72 -5.45 5.16
N LEU A 67 8.00 -4.60 4.18
CA LEU A 67 7.73 -3.16 4.27
C LEU A 67 6.34 -2.77 3.78
N GLN A 68 5.65 -3.66 3.05
CA GLN A 68 4.31 -3.44 2.53
C GLN A 68 3.38 -4.61 2.88
N PRO A 69 2.84 -4.66 4.12
CA PRO A 69 2.02 -5.79 4.56
C PRO A 69 0.81 -6.07 3.66
N SER A 70 0.27 -5.04 2.98
CA SER A 70 -0.81 -5.20 1.99
C SER A 70 -0.45 -6.14 0.84
N LEU A 71 0.83 -6.25 0.47
CA LEU A 71 1.30 -7.17 -0.56
C LEU A 71 1.23 -8.64 -0.14
N SER A 72 1.02 -8.98 1.14
CA SER A 72 0.83 -10.37 1.57
C SER A 72 -0.40 -11.03 0.94
N ARG A 73 -1.45 -10.24 0.66
CA ARG A 73 -2.65 -10.71 -0.05
C ARG A 73 -2.44 -10.89 -1.55
N VAL A 74 -1.48 -10.13 -2.10
CA VAL A 74 -1.13 -10.14 -3.52
C VAL A 74 -0.11 -11.23 -3.81
N LEU A 75 0.90 -11.41 -2.96
CA LEU A 75 2.01 -12.36 -3.10
C LEU A 75 1.65 -13.72 -2.48
N THR A 76 0.64 -14.39 -3.05
CA THR A 76 0.29 -15.76 -2.67
C THR A 76 1.45 -16.73 -2.96
N PRO A 77 1.47 -17.94 -2.37
CA PRO A 77 2.51 -18.93 -2.65
C PRO A 77 2.71 -19.22 -4.14
N GLU A 78 1.62 -19.26 -4.92
CA GLU A 78 1.68 -19.47 -6.37
C GLU A 78 2.39 -18.31 -7.09
N ARG A 79 2.10 -17.06 -6.68
CA ARG A 79 2.71 -15.85 -7.26
C ARG A 79 4.17 -15.69 -6.84
N LEU A 80 4.52 -16.06 -5.60
CA LEU A 80 5.90 -16.18 -5.15
C LEU A 80 6.66 -17.26 -5.95
N GLY A 81 6.01 -18.39 -6.25
CA GLY A 81 6.55 -19.40 -7.15
C GLY A 81 6.84 -18.86 -8.55
N ARG A 82 5.95 -18.01 -9.10
CA ARG A 82 6.19 -17.32 -10.38
C ARG A 82 7.37 -16.35 -10.33
N LEU A 83 7.50 -15.53 -9.28
CA LEU A 83 8.68 -14.67 -9.08
C LEU A 83 9.99 -15.48 -9.03
N ALA A 84 9.99 -16.59 -8.29
CA ALA A 84 11.14 -17.48 -8.19
C ALA A 84 11.49 -18.13 -9.53
N ALA A 85 10.48 -18.57 -10.30
CA ALA A 85 10.68 -19.11 -11.65
C ALA A 85 11.26 -18.06 -12.62
N LEU A 86 10.92 -16.78 -12.42
CA LEU A 86 11.54 -15.63 -13.10
C LEU A 86 12.90 -15.24 -12.52
N GLY A 87 13.50 -16.06 -11.65
CA GLY A 87 14.86 -15.88 -11.13
C GLY A 87 15.01 -14.80 -10.07
N PHE A 88 13.92 -14.31 -9.48
CA PHE A 88 14.00 -13.42 -8.34
C PHE A 88 14.13 -14.22 -7.03
N VAL A 89 15.05 -13.78 -6.17
CA VAL A 89 15.33 -14.40 -4.88
C VAL A 89 14.99 -13.43 -3.75
N LEU A 90 14.44 -13.94 -2.65
CA LEU A 90 14.14 -13.13 -1.48
C LEU A 90 15.43 -12.49 -0.91
N ASP A 91 15.44 -11.17 -0.81
CA ASP A 91 16.42 -10.38 -0.08
C ASP A 91 15.93 -10.20 1.36
N PRO A 92 16.56 -10.87 2.35
CA PRO A 92 16.12 -10.82 3.73
C PRO A 92 16.29 -9.43 4.36
N SER A 93 17.08 -8.53 3.76
CA SER A 93 17.31 -7.20 4.30
C SER A 93 16.05 -6.35 4.29
N PHE A 94 15.24 -6.40 3.24
CA PHE A 94 14.02 -5.58 3.12
C PHE A 94 12.78 -6.39 2.75
N GLY A 95 12.93 -7.71 2.63
CA GLY A 95 11.89 -8.62 2.18
C GLY A 95 11.52 -8.49 0.71
N HIS A 96 12.29 -7.74 -0.08
CA HIS A 96 12.11 -7.61 -1.52
C HIS A 96 12.54 -8.89 -2.24
N HIS A 97 12.06 -9.07 -3.47
CA HIS A 97 12.57 -10.11 -4.35
C HIS A 97 13.55 -9.48 -5.34
N VAL A 98 14.76 -10.01 -5.46
CA VAL A 98 15.84 -9.38 -6.20
C VAL A 98 16.37 -10.29 -7.29
N ARG A 99 16.66 -9.71 -8.45
CA ARG A 99 17.40 -10.36 -9.52
C ARG A 99 18.51 -9.43 -10.02
N VAL A 100 19.68 -10.02 -10.28
CA VAL A 100 20.81 -9.35 -10.94
C VAL A 100 20.98 -9.92 -12.34
N PHE A 101 21.10 -9.03 -13.32
CA PHE A 101 21.30 -9.36 -14.72
C PHE A 101 22.73 -9.00 -15.14
N PRO A 102 23.45 -9.90 -15.83
CA PRO A 102 24.73 -9.58 -16.45
C PRO A 102 24.65 -8.35 -17.36
N ALA A 103 25.79 -7.67 -17.54
CA ALA A 103 25.87 -6.41 -18.28
C ALA A 103 25.54 -6.54 -19.78
N GLU A 104 25.60 -7.77 -20.30
CA GLU A 104 25.37 -8.13 -21.70
C GLU A 104 23.89 -8.31 -22.01
N VAL A 105 23.03 -8.44 -20.99
CA VAL A 105 21.60 -8.61 -21.18
C VAL A 105 21.00 -7.30 -21.70
N PRO A 106 20.33 -7.30 -22.87
CA PRO A 106 19.69 -6.09 -23.39
C PRO A 106 18.62 -5.55 -22.46
N THR A 107 18.52 -4.22 -22.34
CA THR A 107 17.52 -3.55 -21.51
C THR A 107 16.09 -3.90 -21.93
N ALA A 108 15.84 -4.13 -23.23
CA ALA A 108 14.54 -4.59 -23.73
C ALA A 108 14.13 -5.95 -23.15
N THR A 109 15.09 -6.88 -22.98
CA THR A 109 14.84 -8.19 -22.35
C THR A 109 14.49 -8.02 -20.88
N ILE A 110 15.22 -7.15 -20.17
CA ILE A 110 14.94 -6.84 -18.76
C ILE A 110 13.57 -6.16 -18.63
N ALA A 111 13.24 -5.22 -19.53
CA ALA A 111 11.97 -4.52 -19.55
C ALA A 111 10.76 -5.46 -19.74
N ALA A 112 10.87 -6.42 -20.67
CA ALA A 112 9.84 -7.44 -20.86
C ALA A 112 9.63 -8.28 -19.60
N LEU A 113 10.71 -8.62 -18.90
CA LEU A 113 10.65 -9.40 -17.66
C LEU A 113 10.10 -8.57 -16.48
N VAL A 114 10.44 -7.29 -16.39
CA VAL A 114 9.83 -6.35 -15.43
C VAL A 114 8.32 -6.29 -15.63
N LEU A 115 7.87 -6.16 -16.88
CA LEU A 115 6.45 -6.17 -17.22
C LEU A 115 5.79 -7.50 -16.80
N GLN A 116 6.44 -8.62 -17.11
CA GLN A 116 5.97 -9.95 -16.75
C GLN A 116 5.83 -10.13 -15.24
N VAL A 117 6.80 -9.66 -14.45
CA VAL A 117 6.73 -9.65 -12.98
C VAL A 117 5.50 -8.88 -12.51
N LEU A 118 5.33 -7.65 -12.99
CA LEU A 118 4.21 -6.80 -12.59
C LEU A 118 2.86 -7.46 -12.91
N THR A 119 2.70 -8.02 -14.11
CA THR A 119 1.43 -8.64 -14.52
C THR A 119 1.19 -10.01 -13.87
N GLU A 120 2.20 -10.88 -13.76
CA GLU A 120 1.98 -12.27 -13.33
C GLU A 120 2.11 -12.47 -11.81
N ALA A 121 2.98 -11.70 -11.14
CA ALA A 121 3.18 -11.78 -9.70
C ALA A 121 2.27 -10.81 -8.94
N TYR A 122 1.98 -9.64 -9.50
CA TYR A 122 1.19 -8.62 -8.81
C TYR A 122 -0.21 -8.39 -9.41
N ASP A 123 -0.53 -9.01 -10.56
CA ASP A 123 -1.77 -8.72 -11.31
C ASP A 123 -1.93 -7.23 -11.66
N ALA A 124 -0.79 -6.56 -11.91
CA ALA A 124 -0.77 -5.17 -12.35
C ALA A 124 -1.48 -5.02 -13.70
N LYS A 125 -2.27 -3.96 -13.84
CA LYS A 125 -2.91 -3.63 -15.12
C LYS A 125 -1.97 -2.74 -15.92
N THR A 126 -1.59 -3.20 -17.11
CA THR A 126 -0.63 -2.50 -17.97
C THR A 126 -1.05 -1.07 -18.32
N SER A 127 -2.35 -0.81 -18.40
CA SER A 127 -2.93 0.52 -18.63
C SER A 127 -2.84 1.48 -17.43
N ARG A 128 -2.48 0.98 -16.25
CA ARG A 128 -2.32 1.76 -15.01
C ARG A 128 -0.87 1.86 -14.55
N LEU A 129 0.05 1.25 -15.29
CA LEU A 129 1.45 1.29 -14.93
C LEU A 129 1.95 2.72 -14.98
N GLU A 130 2.64 3.11 -13.93
CA GLU A 130 3.37 4.36 -13.80
C GLU A 130 4.88 4.08 -13.84
N LEU A 131 5.64 5.10 -14.24
CA LEU A 131 7.10 4.99 -14.38
C LEU A 131 7.77 6.30 -13.98
N SER A 132 8.90 6.18 -13.29
CA SER A 132 9.79 7.31 -13.01
C SER A 132 11.25 6.88 -13.00
N THR A 133 12.13 7.84 -13.32
CA THR A 133 13.57 7.71 -13.10
C THR A 133 14.06 8.75 -12.10
N ALA A 134 15.03 8.38 -11.27
CA ALA A 134 15.62 9.25 -10.26
C ALA A 134 17.12 8.98 -10.10
N TRP A 135 17.90 10.01 -9.76
CA TRP A 135 19.33 9.88 -9.46
C TRP A 135 19.55 10.16 -7.99
N VAL A 136 19.79 9.10 -7.22
CA VAL A 136 19.98 9.16 -5.77
C VAL A 136 21.47 9.16 -5.47
N ALA A 137 21.88 9.77 -4.35
CA ALA A 137 23.27 9.72 -3.89
C ALA A 137 23.78 8.28 -3.82
N ASP A 138 24.98 8.04 -4.33
CA ASP A 138 25.61 6.72 -4.31
C ASP A 138 26.14 6.42 -2.91
N LEU A 139 25.31 5.77 -2.11
CA LEU A 139 25.58 5.44 -0.71
C LEU A 139 25.46 3.92 -0.52
N PRO A 140 26.24 3.31 0.39
CA PRO A 140 26.12 1.89 0.70
C PRO A 140 24.71 1.48 1.11
N CYS A 141 24.04 2.30 1.92
CA CYS A 141 22.66 2.12 2.34
C CYS A 141 21.82 3.34 1.91
N PRO A 142 21.33 3.39 0.66
CA PRO A 142 20.59 4.54 0.16
C PRO A 142 19.24 4.67 0.89
N PRO A 143 18.68 5.89 1.02
CA PRO A 143 17.41 6.10 1.69
C PRO A 143 16.28 5.35 0.98
N ARG A 144 15.45 4.66 1.75
CA ARG A 144 14.27 3.93 1.26
C ARG A 144 12.99 4.49 1.85
N ALA A 145 11.89 4.40 1.11
CA ALA A 145 10.55 4.70 1.61
C ALA A 145 10.20 3.81 2.82
N GLY A 146 9.64 4.39 3.88
CA GLY A 146 9.27 3.69 5.11
C GLY A 146 7.95 2.89 5.01
N PRO A 147 7.61 2.04 6.01
CA PRO A 147 6.52 1.04 5.93
C PRO A 147 5.09 1.58 5.73
N THR A 148 4.88 2.88 5.95
CA THR A 148 3.57 3.55 5.83
C THR A 148 3.44 4.38 4.56
N GLN A 149 4.43 4.32 3.68
CA GLN A 149 4.50 5.17 2.50
C GLN A 149 4.15 4.38 1.24
N ASN A 150 3.66 5.09 0.22
CA ASN A 150 3.52 4.51 -1.10
C ASN A 150 4.87 3.99 -1.58
N LEU A 151 4.87 2.80 -2.18
CA LEU A 151 6.08 2.13 -2.64
C LEU A 151 7.10 1.87 -1.52
N ALA A 152 6.65 1.56 -0.29
CA ALA A 152 7.54 1.31 0.83
C ALA A 152 8.65 0.30 0.48
N GLY A 153 9.87 0.63 0.88
CA GLY A 153 11.08 -0.10 0.55
C GLY A 153 11.78 0.35 -0.73
N SER A 154 11.11 1.03 -1.66
CA SER A 154 11.78 1.60 -2.84
C SER A 154 12.83 2.64 -2.44
N VAL A 155 13.94 2.70 -3.17
CA VAL A 155 14.99 3.71 -2.96
C VAL A 155 14.50 5.05 -3.48
N THR A 156 14.56 6.09 -2.64
CA THR A 156 14.15 7.46 -2.99
C THR A 156 14.81 8.47 -2.06
N ASP A 157 15.26 9.60 -2.61
CA ASP A 157 15.80 10.76 -1.87
C ASP A 157 14.86 11.97 -1.90
N ALA A 158 13.60 11.76 -2.29
CA ALA A 158 12.59 12.80 -2.36
C ALA A 158 12.51 13.60 -1.05
N PRO A 159 12.53 14.95 -1.08
CA PRO A 159 12.53 15.78 0.12
C PRO A 159 11.39 15.46 1.08
N SER A 160 10.19 15.17 0.54
CA SER A 160 8.99 14.80 1.31
C SER A 160 9.14 13.49 2.10
N MET A 161 10.08 12.63 1.72
CA MET A 161 10.25 11.29 2.32
C MET A 161 11.36 11.27 3.38
N ARG A 162 12.14 12.34 3.53
CA ARG A 162 13.36 12.34 4.36
C ARG A 162 13.11 12.04 5.83
N ALA A 163 11.98 12.50 6.38
CA ALA A 163 11.65 12.34 7.80
C ALA A 163 11.35 10.88 8.18
N THR A 164 10.93 10.08 7.21
CA THR A 164 10.48 8.68 7.39
C THR A 164 11.34 7.69 6.62
N ALA A 165 12.40 8.16 5.98
CA ALA A 165 13.27 7.32 5.16
C ALA A 165 14.06 6.34 6.02
N ILE A 166 14.07 5.08 5.61
CA ILE A 166 14.91 4.05 6.22
C ILE A 166 16.35 4.23 5.68
N ARG A 167 17.32 4.46 6.57
CA ARG A 167 18.75 4.68 6.24
C ARG A 167 19.64 3.61 6.86
N THR A 168 19.33 2.36 6.53
CA THR A 168 20.08 1.17 6.98
C THR A 168 20.22 0.22 5.79
N CYS A 169 21.12 -0.75 5.87
CA CYS A 169 21.30 -1.77 4.85
C CYS A 169 20.38 -2.98 5.06
N SER A 170 19.72 -3.06 6.22
CA SER A 170 18.68 -4.04 6.52
C SER A 170 17.63 -3.45 7.44
N TYR A 171 16.39 -3.89 7.27
CA TYR A 171 15.22 -3.54 8.06
C TYR A 171 14.83 -4.74 8.91
N LYS A 172 14.91 -4.57 10.22
CA LYS A 172 14.23 -5.45 11.15
C LYS A 172 12.91 -4.77 11.46
N ALA A 173 11.80 -5.37 11.05
CA ALA A 173 10.51 -4.93 11.55
C ALA A 173 10.59 -4.93 13.07
N ASP A 174 10.17 -3.83 13.70
CA ASP A 174 9.95 -3.88 15.13
C ASP A 174 9.06 -5.09 15.38
N PRO A 175 9.43 -5.99 16.32
CA PRO A 175 8.55 -7.09 16.66
C PRO A 175 7.17 -6.47 16.90
N GLU A 176 6.15 -6.99 16.20
CA GLU A 176 4.76 -6.66 16.48
C GLU A 176 4.51 -7.10 17.90
N THR A 177 4.88 -6.23 18.83
CA THR A 177 4.76 -6.49 20.24
C THR A 177 3.29 -6.24 20.48
N PRO A 178 2.52 -7.25 20.94
CA PRO A 178 1.24 -7.01 21.58
C PRO A 178 1.38 -5.84 22.55
N GLN A 179 1.00 -4.63 22.12
CA GLN A 179 0.93 -3.50 23.03
C GLN A 179 -0.46 -3.58 23.59
N VAL A 180 -0.59 -4.42 24.63
CA VAL A 180 -1.76 -4.37 25.50
C VAL A 180 -1.77 -2.97 26.08
N VAL A 181 -2.64 -2.13 25.54
CA VAL A 181 -2.82 -0.76 26.01
C VAL A 181 -3.82 -0.77 27.16
N PRO A 182 -3.58 0.01 28.22
CA PRO A 182 -4.43 0.00 29.40
C PRO A 182 -5.74 0.79 29.22
N SER A 183 -5.87 1.55 28.13
CA SER A 183 -7.01 2.45 27.91
C SER A 183 -7.28 2.71 26.44
N ALA A 184 -8.51 3.15 26.15
CA ALA A 184 -8.89 3.68 24.84
C ALA A 184 -8.00 4.86 24.41
N GLU A 185 -7.59 5.74 25.32
CA GLU A 185 -6.71 6.87 24.97
C GLU A 185 -5.34 6.39 24.49
N ALA A 186 -4.78 5.37 25.14
CA ALA A 186 -3.52 4.77 24.71
C ALA A 186 -3.69 4.07 23.35
N LEU A 187 -4.85 3.45 23.08
CA LEU A 187 -5.16 2.89 21.76
C LEU A 187 -5.26 3.98 20.67
N VAL A 188 -5.87 5.12 21.01
CA VAL A 188 -5.96 6.31 20.15
C VAL A 188 -4.58 6.89 19.88
N GLY A 189 -3.69 6.93 20.89
CA GLY A 189 -2.30 7.34 20.70
C GLY A 189 -1.54 6.43 19.72
N LEU A 190 -1.81 5.12 19.77
CA LEU A 190 -1.14 4.13 18.93
C LEU A 190 -1.66 4.10 17.49
N TYR A 191 -2.97 4.08 17.29
CA TYR A 191 -3.59 3.87 15.97
C TYR A 191 -4.33 5.09 15.41
N GLY A 192 -4.51 6.15 16.19
CA GLY A 192 -5.29 7.34 15.82
C GLY A 192 -4.88 7.95 14.49
N PRO A 193 -3.57 8.21 14.23
CA PRO A 193 -3.13 8.76 12.95
C PRO A 193 -3.46 7.86 11.76
N THR A 194 -3.29 6.54 11.90
CA THR A 194 -3.56 5.56 10.82
C THR A 194 -5.04 5.47 10.53
N VAL A 195 -5.89 5.37 11.56
CA VAL A 195 -7.34 5.33 11.39
C VAL A 195 -7.85 6.64 10.80
N ALA A 196 -7.33 7.79 11.25
CA ALA A 196 -7.69 9.10 10.69
C ALA A 196 -7.33 9.22 9.21
N ALA A 197 -6.18 8.68 8.78
CA ALA A 197 -5.79 8.65 7.37
C ALA A 197 -6.77 7.82 6.52
N GLU A 198 -7.27 6.69 7.03
CA GLU A 198 -8.28 5.89 6.33
C GLU A 198 -9.63 6.62 6.24
N ILE A 199 -10.06 7.30 7.31
CA ILE A 199 -11.27 8.14 7.25
C ILE A 199 -11.11 9.28 6.24
N GLN A 200 -9.94 9.91 6.20
CA GLN A 200 -9.62 10.93 5.21
C GLN A 200 -9.67 10.35 3.78
N ARG A 201 -9.16 9.13 3.56
CA ARG A 201 -9.24 8.44 2.27
C ARG A 201 -10.68 8.25 1.82
N LEU A 202 -11.59 7.84 2.72
CA LEU A 202 -13.01 7.72 2.41
C LEU A 202 -13.60 9.07 2.00
N ARG A 203 -13.30 10.13 2.77
CA ARG A 203 -13.78 11.50 2.49
C ARG A 203 -13.35 11.98 1.10
N LEU A 204 -12.08 11.75 0.73
CA LEU A 204 -11.53 12.12 -0.58
C LEU A 204 -12.13 11.30 -1.74
N ASN A 205 -12.63 10.10 -1.45
CA ASN A 205 -13.24 9.19 -2.43
C ASN A 205 -14.76 9.12 -2.28
N SER A 206 -15.41 10.21 -1.85
CA SER A 206 -16.83 10.23 -1.48
C SER A 206 -17.80 9.84 -2.60
N THR A 207 -17.37 9.95 -3.86
CA THR A 207 -18.16 9.57 -5.05
C THR A 207 -17.98 8.10 -5.46
N ARG A 208 -17.11 7.35 -4.77
CA ARG A 208 -16.78 5.96 -5.09
C ARG A 208 -17.34 5.03 -4.02
N ARG A 209 -17.65 3.79 -4.41
CA ARG A 209 -17.94 2.71 -3.47
C ARG A 209 -16.62 2.20 -2.91
N VAL A 210 -16.15 2.87 -1.86
CA VAL A 210 -14.99 2.49 -1.05
C VAL A 210 -15.41 2.34 0.42
N TYR A 211 -14.73 1.51 1.20
CA TYR A 211 -14.93 1.21 2.60
C TYR A 211 -13.58 0.91 3.26
N VAL A 212 -13.63 0.79 4.58
CA VAL A 212 -12.53 0.31 5.40
C VAL A 212 -13.13 -0.46 6.56
N VAL A 213 -12.52 -1.59 6.92
CA VAL A 213 -12.91 -2.42 8.06
C VAL A 213 -11.79 -2.37 9.10
N PHE A 214 -12.12 -1.94 10.30
CA PHE A 214 -11.25 -1.98 11.48
C PHE A 214 -11.65 -3.19 12.33
N ALA A 215 -10.92 -4.30 12.20
CA ALA A 215 -11.25 -5.57 12.83
C ALA A 215 -10.49 -5.79 14.14
N ALA A 216 -11.26 -6.01 15.21
CA ALA A 216 -10.81 -6.31 16.57
C ALA A 216 -10.71 -7.82 16.86
N GLY A 217 -10.59 -8.65 15.81
CA GLY A 217 -10.66 -10.10 15.91
C GLY A 217 -12.10 -10.61 15.80
N ILE A 218 -12.85 -10.60 16.92
CA ILE A 218 -14.21 -11.17 16.98
C ILE A 218 -15.32 -10.21 16.54
N GLY A 219 -15.01 -8.92 16.40
CA GLY A 219 -15.93 -7.88 15.95
C GLY A 219 -15.21 -6.85 15.08
N TYR A 220 -15.97 -5.96 14.44
CA TYR A 220 -15.41 -4.89 13.62
C TYR A 220 -16.24 -3.60 13.68
N VAL A 221 -15.59 -2.51 13.24
CA VAL A 221 -16.26 -1.31 12.76
C VAL A 221 -15.89 -1.12 11.29
N GLN A 222 -16.88 -1.00 10.41
CA GLN A 222 -16.71 -0.74 8.99
C GLN A 222 -17.17 0.67 8.68
N CYS A 223 -16.46 1.42 7.84
CA CYS A 223 -16.87 2.76 7.42
C CYS A 223 -16.79 2.92 5.90
N GLY A 224 -17.67 3.73 5.32
CA GLY A 224 -17.68 4.09 3.90
C GLY A 224 -18.31 5.47 3.67
N PRO A 225 -18.19 6.06 2.47
CA PRO A 225 -18.83 7.33 2.16
C PRO A 225 -20.35 7.21 1.99
N GLU A 226 -21.06 8.21 2.47
CA GLU A 226 -22.47 8.47 2.21
C GLU A 226 -22.59 9.75 1.37
N THR A 227 -23.42 9.74 0.32
CA THR A 227 -23.40 10.78 -0.72
C THR A 227 -24.48 11.85 -0.58
N ALA A 228 -25.53 11.61 0.22
CA ALA A 228 -26.60 12.58 0.46
C ALA A 228 -27.33 12.27 1.79
N PRO A 229 -27.07 13.04 2.87
CA PRO A 229 -26.05 14.09 3.00
C PRO A 229 -24.62 13.53 2.91
N VAL A 230 -23.63 14.37 2.60
CA VAL A 230 -22.23 13.93 2.55
C VAL A 230 -21.76 13.60 3.96
N ALA A 231 -21.53 12.33 4.23
CA ALA A 231 -21.12 11.84 5.54
C ALA A 231 -20.15 10.66 5.38
N ILE A 232 -19.54 10.28 6.50
CA ILE A 232 -18.94 8.96 6.65
C ILE A 232 -19.96 8.09 7.38
N TYR A 233 -20.48 7.06 6.71
CA TYR A 233 -21.35 6.07 7.32
C TYR A 233 -20.50 4.95 7.91
N CYS A 234 -20.70 4.64 9.19
CA CYS A 234 -20.03 3.53 9.86
C CYS A 234 -21.04 2.54 10.45
N GLU A 235 -20.68 1.27 10.38
CA GLU A 235 -21.39 0.14 10.96
C GLU A 235 -20.52 -0.55 12.01
N ALA A 236 -21.10 -0.81 13.18
CA ALA A 236 -20.52 -1.64 14.22
C ALA A 236 -21.23 -3.00 14.21
N GLN A 237 -20.45 -4.07 14.06
CA GLN A 237 -20.97 -5.44 13.94
C GLN A 237 -21.86 -5.84 15.12
N SER A 238 -23.07 -6.32 14.85
CA SER A 238 -23.99 -6.76 15.91
C SER A 238 -23.97 -8.28 16.14
N ALA A 239 -24.55 -8.72 17.25
CA ALA A 239 -24.84 -10.14 17.50
C ALA A 239 -25.91 -10.73 16.57
N GLU A 240 -26.76 -9.90 15.95
CA GLU A 240 -27.71 -10.35 14.91
C GLU A 240 -26.97 -10.74 13.63
N SER A 241 -25.93 -9.99 13.26
CA SER A 241 -25.07 -10.32 12.12
C SER A 241 -24.12 -11.51 12.40
N TRP A 242 -23.68 -11.66 13.65
CA TRP A 242 -22.74 -12.70 14.06
C TRP A 242 -23.02 -13.14 15.51
N PRO A 243 -23.72 -14.26 15.72
CA PRO A 243 -24.19 -14.68 17.05
C PRO A 243 -23.10 -14.84 18.12
N ALA A 244 -21.85 -15.12 17.73
CA ALA A 244 -20.75 -15.25 18.69
C ALA A 244 -20.45 -13.93 19.44
N LEU A 245 -20.89 -12.77 18.91
CA LEU A 245 -20.77 -11.49 19.59
C LEU A 245 -21.73 -11.34 20.77
N ALA A 246 -22.71 -12.23 20.97
CA ALA A 246 -23.63 -12.16 22.12
C ALA A 246 -22.89 -12.21 23.48
N ALA A 247 -21.76 -12.92 23.55
CA ALA A 247 -20.93 -12.98 24.75
C ALA A 247 -20.06 -11.71 24.95
N VAL A 248 -19.90 -10.90 23.90
CA VAL A 248 -19.05 -9.70 23.88
C VAL A 248 -19.90 -8.46 24.07
N LEU A 249 -21.06 -8.39 23.42
CA LEU A 249 -21.99 -7.24 23.42
C LEU A 249 -22.96 -7.35 24.59
N THR A 250 -22.46 -7.18 25.81
CA THR A 250 -23.29 -7.11 27.02
C THR A 250 -24.17 -5.85 27.00
N PRO A 251 -25.26 -5.78 27.80
CA PRO A 251 -26.10 -4.59 27.87
C PRO A 251 -25.32 -3.30 28.15
N GLU A 252 -24.29 -3.36 28.98
CA GLU A 252 -23.44 -2.21 29.32
C GLU A 252 -22.63 -1.73 28.11
N ARG A 253 -22.17 -2.66 27.26
CA ARG A 253 -21.41 -2.37 26.05
C ARG A 253 -22.31 -1.87 24.92
N ILE A 254 -23.53 -2.40 24.79
CA ILE A 254 -24.55 -1.87 23.89
C ILE A 254 -24.92 -0.44 24.29
N ALA A 255 -25.10 -0.17 25.58
CA ALA A 255 -25.35 1.19 26.06
C ALA A 255 -24.20 2.17 25.75
N ARG A 256 -22.95 1.69 25.59
CA ARG A 256 -21.82 2.52 25.12
C ARG A 256 -21.94 2.86 23.63
N LEU A 257 -22.35 1.90 22.79
CA LEU A 257 -22.64 2.16 21.36
C LEU A 257 -23.73 3.24 21.24
N HIS A 258 -24.82 3.12 21.99
CA HIS A 258 -25.91 4.10 21.98
C HIS A 258 -25.47 5.49 22.45
N ARG A 259 -24.64 5.57 23.51
CA ARG A 259 -24.05 6.85 23.94
C ARG A 259 -23.12 7.47 22.89
N ALA A 260 -22.47 6.63 22.09
CA ALA A 260 -21.72 7.03 20.91
C ALA A 260 -22.63 7.24 19.68
N GLY A 261 -23.95 7.37 19.85
CA GLY A 261 -24.87 7.75 18.78
C GLY A 261 -25.12 6.68 17.70
N PHE A 262 -24.71 5.43 17.93
CA PHE A 262 -25.06 4.33 17.03
C PHE A 262 -26.51 3.92 17.25
N ALA A 263 -27.28 3.83 16.16
CA ALA A 263 -28.63 3.33 16.15
C ALA A 263 -28.66 1.79 16.16
N ASP A 264 -29.75 1.22 16.65
CA ASP A 264 -29.96 -0.23 16.64
C ASP A 264 -30.03 -0.80 15.21
N PRO A 265 -29.69 -2.10 15.05
CA PRO A 265 -29.92 -2.81 13.80
C PRO A 265 -31.36 -2.64 13.30
N GLY A 266 -31.50 -2.56 11.98
CA GLY A 266 -32.79 -2.39 11.32
C GLY A 266 -32.83 -3.26 10.07
N ARG A 267 -32.93 -2.65 8.89
CA ARG A 267 -32.79 -3.40 7.63
C ARG A 267 -31.38 -3.95 7.44
N ALA A 268 -30.37 -3.21 7.89
CA ALA A 268 -29.00 -3.70 7.99
C ALA A 268 -28.82 -4.37 9.37
N PRO A 269 -28.12 -5.51 9.44
CA PRO A 269 -28.01 -6.28 10.68
C PRO A 269 -27.01 -5.67 11.67
N ASN A 270 -26.43 -4.51 11.40
CA ASN A 270 -25.40 -3.88 12.22
C ASN A 270 -25.91 -2.59 12.87
N TYR A 271 -25.31 -2.20 14.00
CA TYR A 271 -25.51 -0.86 14.54
C TYR A 271 -24.90 0.16 13.59
N SER A 272 -25.51 1.33 13.42
CA SER A 272 -25.02 2.29 12.43
C SER A 272 -25.03 3.74 12.91
N ARG A 273 -24.10 4.54 12.37
CA ARG A 273 -24.02 5.98 12.59
C ARG A 273 -23.44 6.67 11.35
N SER A 274 -24.01 7.80 10.97
CA SER A 274 -23.41 8.72 9.99
C SER A 274 -22.71 9.88 10.69
N TYR A 275 -21.52 10.23 10.20
CA TYR A 275 -20.71 11.37 10.65
C TYR A 275 -20.71 12.45 9.57
N PRO A 276 -21.49 13.52 9.72
CA PRO A 276 -21.49 14.63 8.77
C PRO A 276 -20.10 15.28 8.68
N VAL A 277 -19.59 15.44 7.46
CA VAL A 277 -18.19 15.83 7.21
C VAL A 277 -17.88 17.26 7.66
N GLU A 278 -18.91 18.11 7.78
CA GLU A 278 -18.85 19.48 8.27
C GLU A 278 -18.77 19.59 9.79
N THR A 279 -19.20 18.54 10.51
CA THR A 279 -19.24 18.54 11.98
C THR A 279 -18.07 17.77 12.59
N PHE A 280 -17.62 16.69 11.93
CA PHE A 280 -16.60 15.79 12.47
C PHE A 280 -15.30 15.84 11.67
N THR A 281 -14.18 15.98 12.37
CA THR A 281 -12.84 15.83 11.80
C THR A 281 -12.50 14.34 11.67
N ASP A 282 -11.59 14.01 10.75
CA ASP A 282 -11.14 12.62 10.57
C ASP A 282 -10.52 12.05 11.86
N ALA A 283 -9.81 12.88 12.62
CA ALA A 283 -9.25 12.51 13.93
C ALA A 283 -10.33 12.27 14.99
N ALA A 284 -11.45 13.01 14.98
CA ALA A 284 -12.56 12.79 15.90
C ALA A 284 -13.28 11.47 15.62
N ILE A 285 -13.53 11.17 14.33
CA ILE A 285 -14.12 9.90 13.90
C ILE A 285 -13.18 8.74 14.27
N ALA A 286 -11.89 8.87 13.97
CA ALA A 286 -10.89 7.86 14.30
C ALA A 286 -10.80 7.57 15.80
N ARG A 287 -10.83 8.62 16.62
CA ARG A 287 -10.86 8.51 18.08
C ARG A 287 -12.08 7.70 18.54
N GLU A 288 -13.26 8.04 18.04
CA GLU A 288 -14.49 7.34 18.42
C GLU A 288 -14.47 5.87 18.00
N ILE A 289 -14.03 5.55 16.77
CA ILE A 289 -13.88 4.18 16.29
C ILE A 289 -12.95 3.38 17.21
N LEU A 290 -11.78 3.92 17.55
CA LEU A 290 -10.83 3.24 18.43
C LEU A 290 -11.36 3.08 19.85
N THR A 291 -12.10 4.08 20.37
CA THR A 291 -12.80 3.95 21.65
C THR A 291 -13.83 2.83 21.61
N LEU A 292 -14.60 2.68 20.53
CA LEU A 292 -15.56 1.58 20.38
C LEU A 292 -14.88 0.22 20.31
N LEU A 293 -13.79 0.09 19.53
CA LEU A 293 -13.03 -1.15 19.48
C LEU A 293 -12.55 -1.57 20.86
N PHE A 294 -12.04 -0.63 21.67
CA PHE A 294 -11.59 -0.90 23.03
C PHE A 294 -12.74 -1.22 23.99
N ASP A 295 -13.71 -0.30 24.12
CA ASP A 295 -14.74 -0.36 25.16
C ASP A 295 -15.86 -1.35 24.88
N VAL A 296 -16.21 -1.54 23.60
CA VAL A 296 -17.35 -2.38 23.17
C VAL A 296 -16.87 -3.76 22.79
N TYR A 297 -15.80 -3.86 21.97
CA TYR A 297 -15.30 -5.15 21.50
C TYR A 297 -14.18 -5.73 22.37
N GLY A 298 -13.68 -4.97 23.36
CA GLY A 298 -12.62 -5.44 24.26
C GLY A 298 -11.26 -5.53 23.57
N TYR A 299 -11.04 -4.79 22.48
CA TYR A 299 -9.77 -4.80 21.76
C TYR A 299 -8.72 -4.02 22.55
N THR A 300 -7.74 -4.74 23.08
CA THR A 300 -6.69 -4.17 23.94
C THR A 300 -5.40 -3.85 23.22
N GLY A 301 -5.30 -4.04 21.90
CA GLY A 301 -4.00 -3.94 21.20
C GLY A 301 -3.09 -5.16 21.39
N ALA A 302 -3.57 -6.22 22.06
CA ALA A 302 -2.85 -7.50 22.22
C ALA A 302 -2.50 -8.16 20.88
N THR A 303 -3.21 -7.82 19.82
CA THR A 303 -2.84 -8.14 18.44
C THR A 303 -2.88 -6.84 17.65
N LYS A 304 -2.12 -6.75 16.56
CA LYS A 304 -2.16 -5.57 15.70
C LYS A 304 -3.56 -5.34 15.14
N LEU A 305 -3.99 -4.09 15.10
CA LEU A 305 -5.30 -3.75 14.56
C LEU A 305 -5.31 -4.10 13.08
N LYS A 306 -6.22 -4.99 12.69
CA LYS A 306 -6.36 -5.40 11.30
C LYS A 306 -7.23 -4.37 10.58
N ILE A 307 -6.61 -3.61 9.67
CA ILE A 307 -7.28 -2.62 8.84
C ILE A 307 -7.38 -3.17 7.42
N GLU A 308 -8.59 -3.32 6.91
CA GLU A 308 -8.85 -3.86 5.57
C GLU A 308 -9.52 -2.82 4.70
N THR A 309 -9.00 -2.61 3.49
CA THR A 309 -9.61 -1.76 2.46
C THR A 309 -9.92 -2.63 1.24
N GLU A 310 -10.96 -2.32 0.47
CA GLU A 310 -11.22 -2.95 -0.84
C GLU A 310 -10.25 -2.57 -1.94
#